data_AF-A0A0D0CS77-F1
#
_entry.id   AF-A0A0D0CS77-F1
#
_cell.length_a   1.000
_cell.length_b   1.000
_cell.length_c   1.000
_cell.angle_alpha   90.00
_cell.angle_beta   90.00
_cell.angle_gamma   90.00
#
_symmetry.space_group_name_H-M   'P 1'
#
loop_
_entity.id
_entity.type
_entity.pdbx_description
1 polymer ?
#
loop_
_entity_poly.entity_id
_entity_poly.type
_entity_poly.pdbx_seq_one_letter_code
_entity_poly.pdbx_strand_id
1 'polypeptide(L)'
;EPRNTREVAYQAVVHELMARDARHKCTLLGMQLTTVLQGMYCEWLSGQLAAQEEKQKKRKKGQLTGDGLPRLLTGDAFYSLVVKHEEMSAIEAAAHKAHKKHRDQ
;
A
#
# COMPACT_ATOMS: atom_id res chain seq x y z
N GLU A 1 -46.55 35.47 -7.74
CA GLU A 1 -47.34 34.58 -6.87
C GLU A 1 -48.08 33.55 -7.71
N PRO A 2 -48.20 32.29 -7.27
CA PRO A 2 -48.88 31.24 -8.02
C PRO A 2 -50.34 31.60 -8.22
N ARG A 3 -50.82 31.53 -9.47
CA ARG A 3 -52.16 31.98 -9.87
C ARG A 3 -53.21 30.90 -9.73
N ASN A 4 -52.79 29.64 -9.57
CA ASN A 4 -53.68 28.48 -9.48
C ASN A 4 -53.13 27.42 -8.52
N THR A 5 -54.02 26.66 -7.90
CA THR A 5 -53.74 25.51 -7.01
C THR A 5 -52.74 24.51 -7.61
N ARG A 6 -52.82 24.26 -8.92
CA ARG A 6 -51.90 23.40 -9.64
C ARG A 6 -50.46 23.92 -9.65
N GLU A 7 -50.28 25.24 -9.78
CA GLU A 7 -48.94 25.86 -9.74
C GLU A 7 -48.33 25.76 -8.35
N VAL A 8 -49.13 25.92 -7.29
CA VAL A 8 -48.69 25.72 -5.90
C VAL A 8 -48.20 24.28 -5.68
N ALA A 9 -48.96 23.30 -6.15
CA ALA A 9 -48.59 21.89 -6.04
C ALA A 9 -47.29 21.58 -6.79
N TYR A 10 -47.10 22.14 -7.99
CA TYR A 10 -45.86 21.96 -8.74
C TYR A 10 -44.66 22.61 -8.05
N GLN A 11 -44.81 23.82 -7.52
CA GLN A 11 -43.74 24.48 -6.78
C GLN A 11 -43.34 23.66 -5.55
N ALA A 12 -44.31 23.12 -4.80
CA ALA A 12 -44.03 22.26 -3.65
C ALA A 12 -43.21 21.01 -4.04
N VAL A 13 -43.61 20.31 -5.10
CA VAL A 13 -42.89 19.13 -5.60
C VAL A 13 -41.48 19.49 -6.08
N VAL A 14 -41.31 20.61 -6.79
CA VAL A 14 -39.99 21.07 -7.25
C VAL A 14 -39.08 21.37 -6.07
N HIS A 15 -39.58 22.06 -5.04
CA HIS A 15 -38.80 22.34 -3.84
C HIS A 15 -38.38 21.06 -3.11
N GLU A 16 -39.29 20.10 -2.98
CA GLU A 16 -38.99 18.81 -2.35
C GLU A 16 -37.91 18.03 -3.13
N LEU A 17 -38.04 17.99 -4.46
CA LEU A 17 -37.08 17.31 -5.33
C LEU A 17 -35.70 17.97 -5.27
N MET A 18 -35.64 19.31 -5.29
CA MET A 18 -34.38 20.05 -5.14
C MET A 18 -33.73 19.78 -3.79
N ALA A 19 -34.51 19.79 -2.70
CA ALA A 19 -33.99 19.48 -1.36
C ALA A 19 -33.45 18.04 -1.28
N ARG A 20 -34.14 17.08 -1.91
CA ARG A 20 -33.68 15.68 -1.98
C ARG A 20 -32.40 15.56 -2.80
N ASP A 21 -32.33 16.20 -3.96
CA ASP A 21 -31.15 16.18 -4.83
C ASP A 21 -29.94 16.82 -4.13
N ALA A 22 -30.12 17.95 -3.44
CA ALA A 22 -29.08 18.58 -2.65
C ALA A 22 -28.52 17.63 -1.57
N ARG A 23 -29.39 16.93 -0.84
CA ARG A 23 -28.97 15.92 0.15
C ARG A 23 -28.16 14.80 -0.48
N HIS A 24 -28.64 14.24 -1.59
CA HIS A 24 -27.95 13.16 -2.28
C HIS A 24 -26.57 13.61 -2.79
N LYS A 25 -26.49 14.82 -3.36
CA LYS A 25 -25.21 15.40 -3.81
C LYS A 25 -24.23 15.58 -2.66
N CYS A 26 -24.67 16.12 -1.52
CA CYS A 26 -23.82 16.27 -0.35
C CYS A 26 -23.31 14.91 0.16
N THR A 27 -24.17 13.90 0.24
CA THR A 27 -23.77 12.54 0.65
C THR A 27 -22.77 11.93 -0.33
N LEU A 28 -23.03 12.03 -1.63
CA LEU A 28 -22.15 11.48 -2.66
C LEU A 28 -20.77 12.15 -2.63
N LEU A 29 -20.74 13.47 -2.53
CA LEU A 29 -19.49 14.22 -2.39
C LEU A 29 -18.71 13.78 -1.15
N GLY A 30 -19.39 13.60 -0.01
CA GLY A 30 -18.77 13.07 1.20
C GLY A 30 -18.13 11.70 0.98
N MET A 31 -18.86 10.76 0.37
CA MET A 31 -18.35 9.42 0.07
C MET A 31 -17.15 9.44 -0.89
N GLN A 32 -17.21 10.27 -1.93
CA GLN A 32 -16.11 10.44 -2.87
C GLN A 32 -14.86 11.01 -2.20
N LEU A 33 -15.02 12.05 -1.37
CA LEU A 33 -13.93 12.64 -0.60
C LEU A 33 -13.28 11.62 0.33
N THR A 34 -14.09 10.85 1.07
CA THR A 34 -13.57 9.79 1.95
C THR A 34 -12.77 8.75 1.16
N THR A 35 -13.25 8.33 -0.01
CA THR A 35 -12.56 7.35 -0.85
C THR A 35 -11.21 7.87 -1.34
N VAL A 36 -11.14 9.12 -1.81
CA VAL A 36 -9.89 9.75 -2.25
C VAL A 36 -8.90 9.86 -1.10
N LEU A 37 -9.35 10.35 0.06
CA LEU A 37 -8.49 10.49 1.24
C LEU A 37 -7.95 9.15 1.74
N GLN A 38 -8.79 8.12 1.75
CA GLN A 38 -8.38 6.77 2.11
C GLN A 38 -7.37 6.20 1.11
N GLY A 39 -7.59 6.41 -0.19
CA GLY A 39 -6.64 6.01 -1.24
C GLY A 39 -5.25 6.64 -1.03
N MET A 40 -5.20 7.97 -0.86
CA MET A 40 -3.96 8.70 -0.60
C MET A 40 -3.25 8.21 0.67
N TYR A 41 -4.01 7.97 1.75
CA TYR A 41 -3.45 7.46 3.00
C TYR A 41 -2.85 6.06 2.83
N CYS A 42 -3.57 5.16 2.16
CA CYS A 42 -3.11 3.80 1.89
C CYS A 42 -1.85 3.79 1.01
N GLU A 43 -1.79 4.62 -0.03
CA GLU A 43 -0.60 4.78 -0.87
C GLU A 43 0.60 5.25 -0.06
N TRP A 44 0.41 6.28 0.77
CA TRP A 44 1.46 6.81 1.64
C TRP A 44 1.98 5.74 2.62
N LEU A 45 1.06 5.06 3.31
CA LEU A 45 1.41 4.01 4.27
C LEU A 45 2.13 2.85 3.59
N SER A 46 1.65 2.42 2.41
CA SER A 46 2.28 1.36 1.62
C SER A 46 3.69 1.76 1.18
N GLY A 47 3.89 3.01 0.76
CA GLY A 47 5.21 3.55 0.42
C GLY A 47 6.17 3.56 1.61
N GLN A 48 5.69 3.95 2.79
CA GLN A 48 6.50 3.89 4.01
C GLN A 48 6.88 2.46 4.40
N LEU A 49 5.91 1.54 4.32
CA LEU A 49 6.13 0.13 4.63
C LEU A 49 7.15 -0.46 3.66
N ALA A 50 6.99 -0.25 2.35
CA ALA A 50 7.95 -0.70 1.35
C ALA A 50 9.34 -0.12 1.61
N ALA A 51 9.46 1.17 1.93
CA ALA A 51 10.75 1.78 2.25
C ALA A 51 11.37 1.19 3.53
N GLN A 52 10.56 0.87 4.54
CA GLN A 52 11.01 0.23 5.77
C GLN A 52 11.46 -1.21 5.51
N GLU A 53 10.70 -1.98 4.76
CA GLU A 53 11.02 -3.35 4.37
C GLU A 53 12.31 -3.41 3.56
N GLU A 54 12.49 -2.52 2.58
CA GLU A 54 13.74 -2.43 1.81
C GLU A 54 14.92 -2.05 2.70
N LYS A 55 14.74 -1.16 3.67
CA LYS A 55 15.78 -0.86 4.68
C LYS A 55 16.10 -2.09 5.54
N GLN A 56 15.09 -2.87 5.94
CA GLN A 56 15.29 -4.09 6.72
C GLN A 56 15.99 -5.18 5.90
N LYS A 57 15.59 -5.42 4.65
CA LYS A 57 16.26 -6.36 3.74
C LYS A 57 17.74 -6.01 3.58
N LYS A 58 18.05 -4.72 3.38
CA LYS A 58 19.44 -4.25 3.32
C LYS A 58 20.23 -4.52 4.60
N ARG A 59 19.61 -4.39 5.77
CA ARG A 59 20.25 -4.70 7.07
C ARG A 59 20.50 -6.19 7.28
N LYS A 60 19.61 -7.05 6.77
CA LYS A 60 19.71 -8.51 6.89
C LYS A 60 20.70 -9.11 5.88
N LYS A 61 21.06 -8.37 4.82
CA LYS A 61 22.00 -8.84 3.80
C LYS A 61 23.39 -9.08 4.41
N GLY A 62 23.87 -10.31 4.33
CA GLY A 62 25.17 -10.74 4.88
C GLY A 62 25.14 -11.17 6.35
N GLN A 63 23.96 -11.26 6.97
CA GLN A 63 23.80 -11.84 8.30
C GLN A 63 23.45 -13.33 8.22
N LEU A 64 24.09 -14.15 9.06
CA LEU A 64 23.80 -15.58 9.17
C LEU A 64 22.38 -15.84 9.74
N THR A 65 21.93 -14.96 10.64
CA THR A 65 20.59 -14.97 11.27
C THR A 65 19.94 -13.59 11.07
N GLY A 66 18.86 -13.55 10.29
CA GLY A 66 18.20 -12.30 9.88
C GLY A 66 17.12 -11.78 10.85
N ASP A 67 16.90 -12.44 11.98
CA ASP A 67 15.94 -12.04 13.03
C ASP A 67 16.56 -11.09 14.07
N GLY A 68 17.89 -10.98 14.12
CA GLY A 68 18.61 -10.07 15.01
C GLY A 68 18.59 -10.48 16.48
N LEU A 69 18.09 -11.69 16.78
CA LEU A 69 18.04 -12.22 18.14
C LEU A 69 19.27 -13.09 18.41
N PRO A 70 19.89 -12.98 19.60
CA PRO A 70 20.97 -13.86 19.99
C PRO A 70 20.46 -15.30 20.14
N ARG A 71 21.12 -16.24 19.47
CA ARG A 71 20.82 -17.68 19.54
C ARG A 71 22.07 -18.46 19.89
N LEU A 72 21.94 -19.39 20.82
CA LEU A 72 22.96 -20.40 21.04
C LEU A 72 22.79 -21.50 19.98
N LEU A 73 23.74 -21.60 19.06
CA LEU A 73 23.78 -22.63 18.04
C LEU A 73 24.77 -23.72 18.46
N THR A 74 24.36 -24.98 18.33
CA THR A 74 25.29 -26.11 18.41
C THR A 74 26.18 -26.13 17.15
N GLY A 75 27.36 -26.75 17.24
CA GLY A 75 28.36 -26.74 16.15
C GLY A 75 27.80 -27.18 14.80
N ASP A 76 27.03 -28.27 14.77
CA ASP A 76 26.42 -28.79 13.54
C ASP A 76 25.35 -27.86 12.96
N ALA A 77 24.56 -27.24 13.84
CA ALA A 77 23.53 -26.28 13.44
C ALA A 77 24.14 -25.00 12.88
N PHE A 78 25.24 -24.54 13.46
CA PHE A 78 26.03 -23.41 12.95
C PHE A 78 26.62 -23.73 11.58
N TYR A 79 27.31 -24.87 11.45
CA TYR A 79 27.93 -25.28 10.18
C TYR A 79 26.90 -25.37 9.06
N SER A 80 25.76 -26.01 9.32
CA SER A 80 24.65 -26.12 8.37
C SER A 80 24.11 -24.76 7.91
N LEU A 81 24.08 -23.76 8.81
CA LEU A 81 23.65 -22.41 8.46
C LEU A 81 24.69 -21.68 7.60
N VAL A 82 25.98 -21.84 7.89
CA VAL A 82 27.07 -21.22 7.12
C VAL A 82 27.07 -21.72 5.68
N VAL A 83 26.98 -23.04 5.48
CA VAL A 83 26.93 -23.66 4.14
C VAL A 83 25.78 -23.08 3.32
N LYS A 84 24.56 -23.04 3.90
CA LYS A 84 23.38 -22.46 3.23
C LYS A 84 23.57 -20.98 2.89
N HIS A 85 24.19 -20.21 3.80
CA HIS A 85 24.43 -18.79 3.58
C HIS A 85 25.44 -18.54 2.45
N GLU A 86 26.50 -19.35 2.35
CA GLU A 86 27.48 -19.28 1.26
C GLU A 86 26.86 -19.66 -0.09
N GLU A 87 26.05 -20.73 -0.13
CA GLU A 87 25.31 -21.13 -1.33
C GLU A 87 24.38 -20.02 -1.82
N MET A 88 23.56 -19.44 -0.93
CA MET A 88 22.68 -18.32 -1.29
C MET A 88 23.46 -17.09 -1.76
N SER A 89 24.57 -16.76 -1.10
CA SER A 89 25.41 -15.62 -1.48
C SER A 89 26.05 -15.82 -2.86
N ALA A 90 26.45 -17.04 -3.20
CA ALA A 90 26.98 -17.37 -4.53
C ALA A 90 25.91 -17.23 -5.62
N ILE A 91 24.68 -17.69 -5.36
CA ILE A 91 23.54 -17.55 -6.27
C ILE A 91 23.21 -16.08 -6.50
N GLU A 92 23.13 -15.27 -5.44
CA GLU A 92 22.88 -13.82 -5.56
C GLU A 92 23.99 -13.10 -6.35
N ALA A 93 25.25 -13.44 -6.12
CA ALA A 93 26.37 -12.86 -6.84
C ALA A 93 26.34 -13.21 -8.34
N ALA A 94 25.95 -14.44 -8.68
CA ALA A 94 25.78 -14.87 -10.07
C ALA A 94 24.63 -14.11 -10.75
N ALA A 95 23.47 -14.00 -10.08
CA ALA A 95 22.32 -13.25 -10.58
C ALA A 95 22.65 -11.77 -10.79
N HIS A 96 23.37 -11.13 -9.87
CA HIS A 96 23.80 -9.74 -10.00
C HIS A 96 24.74 -9.53 -11.19
N LYS A 97 25.69 -10.44 -11.41
CA LYS A 97 26.58 -10.41 -12.58
C LYS A 97 25.81 -10.57 -13.90
N ALA A 98 24.82 -11.47 -13.96
CA ALA A 98 23.99 -11.66 -15.14
C ALA A 98 23.17 -10.41 -15.48
N HIS A 99 22.54 -9.79 -14.47
CA HIS A 99 21.78 -8.56 -14.64
C HIS A 99 22.64 -7.39 -15.11
N LYS A 100 23.87 -7.26 -14.61
CA LYS A 100 24.81 -6.22 -15.06
C LYS A 100 25.17 -6.38 -16.54
N LYS A 101 25.48 -7.60 -16.97
CA LYS A 101 25.81 -7.90 -18.38
C LYS A 101 24.66 -7.57 -19.34
N HIS A 102 23.42 -7.82 -18.95
CA HIS A 102 22.25 -7.48 -19.76
C HIS A 102 22.02 -5.95 -19.85
N ARG A 103 22.43 -5.18 -18.85
CA ARG A 103 22.29 -3.70 -18.87
C ARG A 103 23.36 -3.02 -19.73
N ASP A 104 24.51 -3.65 -19.87
CA ASP A 104 25.69 -3.12 -20.59
C ASP A 104 25.73 -3.58 -22.08
N GLN A 105 24.70 -4.29 -22.55
CA GLN A 105 24.43 -4.62 -23.97
C GLN A 105 23.35 -3.72 -24.54
#